data_AF-A0A430UGJ1-F1
#
_entry.id   AF-A0A430UGJ1-F1
#
_cell.length_a   1.000
_cell.length_b   1.000
_cell.length_c   1.000
_cell.angle_alpha   90.00
_cell.angle_beta   90.00
_cell.angle_gamma   90.00
#
_symmetry.space_group_name_H-M   'P 1'
#
loop_
_entity.id
_entity.type
_entity.pdbx_description
1 polymer ?
#
loop_
_entity_poly.entity_id
_entity_poly.type
_entity_poly.pdbx_seq_one_letter_code
_entity_poly.pdbx_strand_id
1 'polypeptide(L)'
;MERFARANPHLLPHLGLRKAPGHTAITLLLHRLDPEKLQAALLQVFPEADLGEVLVVDGKHLRGSGKGKSAQVKLVEVLALHLHTTLAQARAEGREDQALLELLDRLGAEGLKGKVVVGDAGYLYPELAGKVVQKGGRTSLS
;
A
#
# COMPACT_ATOMS: atom_id res chain seq x y z
N MET A 1 8.13 19.93 -3.61
CA MET A 1 8.39 19.91 -2.16
C MET A 1 8.48 21.30 -1.54
N GLU A 2 9.40 22.19 -1.96
CA GLU A 2 9.42 23.57 -1.46
C GLU A 2 8.07 24.28 -1.59
N ARG A 3 7.36 24.09 -2.71
CA ARG A 3 6.03 24.66 -2.94
C ARG A 3 4.98 24.16 -1.94
N PHE A 4 5.01 22.88 -1.56
CA PHE A 4 4.07 22.29 -0.60
C PHE A 4 4.34 22.80 0.82
N ALA A 5 5.60 22.82 1.25
CA ALA A 5 5.95 23.28 2.59
C ALA A 5 5.78 24.80 2.74
N ARG A 6 6.00 25.58 1.68
CA ARG A 6 5.65 27.02 1.64
C ARG A 6 4.13 27.24 1.67
N ALA A 7 3.35 26.36 1.04
CA ALA A 7 1.89 26.44 1.07
C ALA A 7 1.28 25.98 2.41
N ASN A 8 2.01 25.18 3.20
CA ASN A 8 1.53 24.60 4.46
C ASN A 8 2.50 24.87 5.62
N PRO A 9 2.81 26.14 5.96
CA PRO A 9 3.78 26.46 7.01
C PRO A 9 3.33 26.01 8.40
N HIS A 10 2.02 25.89 8.61
CA HIS A 10 1.41 25.43 9.87
C HIS A 10 1.80 23.99 10.24
N LEU A 11 2.25 23.17 9.28
CA LEU A 11 2.67 21.79 9.56
C LEU A 11 4.05 21.70 10.23
N LEU A 12 4.90 22.72 10.07
CA LEU A 12 6.29 22.67 10.53
C LEU A 12 6.42 22.45 12.06
N PRO A 13 5.66 23.17 12.93
CA PRO A 13 5.70 22.93 14.37
C PRO A 13 5.25 21.52 14.76
N HIS A 14 4.22 20.99 14.11
CA HIS A 14 3.71 19.64 14.37
C HIS A 14 4.72 18.54 14.00
N LEU A 15 5.58 18.83 13.03
CA LEU A 15 6.68 17.94 12.62
C LEU A 15 7.97 18.17 13.42
N GLY A 16 7.97 19.10 14.39
CA GLY A 16 9.18 19.48 15.14
C GLY A 16 10.22 20.23 14.31
N LEU A 17 9.81 20.84 13.19
CA LEU A 17 10.69 21.49 12.23
C LEU A 17 10.58 23.01 12.34
N ARG A 18 11.73 23.71 12.30
CA ARG A 18 11.79 25.18 12.22
C ARG A 18 11.70 25.70 10.79
N LYS A 19 12.10 24.88 9.82
CA LYS A 19 12.12 25.19 8.39
C LYS A 19 11.79 23.93 7.60
N ALA A 20 11.14 24.12 6.46
CA ALA A 20 10.92 23.05 5.50
C ALA A 20 12.24 22.36 5.11
N PRO A 21 12.30 21.01 5.11
CA PRO A 21 13.48 20.30 4.65
C PRO A 21 13.69 20.55 3.15
N GLY A 22 14.94 20.82 2.78
CA GLY A 22 15.32 20.98 1.39
C GLY A 22 15.22 19.68 0.59
N HIS A 23 15.29 19.79 -0.73
CA HIS A 23 15.25 18.64 -1.64
C HIS A 23 16.20 17.51 -1.22
N THR A 24 17.47 17.83 -0.99
CA THR A 24 18.50 16.84 -0.62
C THR A 24 18.18 16.10 0.67
N ALA A 25 17.68 16.80 1.69
CA ALA A 25 17.33 16.18 2.97
C ALA A 25 16.19 15.16 2.80
N ILE A 26 15.17 15.51 2.01
CA ILE A 26 14.06 14.61 1.69
C ILE A 26 14.55 13.40 0.90
N THR A 27 15.36 13.62 -0.14
CA THR A 27 15.92 12.53 -0.96
C THR A 27 16.71 11.55 -0.11
N LEU A 28 17.63 12.04 0.74
CA LEU A 28 18.43 11.18 1.62
C LEU A 28 17.57 10.43 2.63
N LEU A 29 16.53 11.07 3.17
CA LEU A 29 15.58 10.41 4.07
C LEU A 29 14.84 9.27 3.35
N LEU A 30 14.23 9.55 2.20
CA LEU A 30 13.46 8.56 1.45
C LEU A 30 14.31 7.35 1.03
N HIS A 31 15.60 7.55 0.71
CA HIS A 31 16.51 6.44 0.40
C HIS A 31 16.87 5.57 1.61
N ARG A 32 16.67 6.06 2.84
CA ARG A 32 17.00 5.33 4.07
C ARG A 32 15.78 4.69 4.74
N LEU A 33 14.58 5.07 4.31
CA LEU A 33 13.35 4.50 4.84
C LEU A 33 13.10 3.13 4.24
N ASP A 34 12.76 2.18 5.10
CA ASP A 34 12.20 0.90 4.68
C ASP A 34 10.76 1.14 4.20
N PRO A 35 10.39 0.79 2.95
CA PRO A 35 9.07 1.07 2.41
C PRO A 35 7.94 0.39 3.18
N GLU A 36 8.16 -0.82 3.69
CA GLU A 36 7.13 -1.58 4.40
C GLU A 36 6.88 -1.00 5.78
N LYS A 37 7.95 -0.63 6.50
CA LYS A 37 7.83 0.05 7.80
C LYS A 37 7.18 1.41 7.65
N LEU A 38 7.51 2.15 6.58
CA LEU A 38 6.86 3.42 6.29
C LEU A 38 5.35 3.25 6.07
N GLN A 39 4.95 2.26 5.27
CA GLN A 39 3.53 1.98 5.05
C GLN A 39 2.81 1.59 6.34
N ALA A 40 3.39 0.70 7.13
CA ALA A 40 2.81 0.31 8.42
C ALA A 40 2.64 1.51 9.36
N ALA A 41 3.61 2.43 9.40
CA ALA A 41 3.51 3.65 10.18
C ALA A 41 2.42 4.61 9.67
N LEU A 42 2.24 4.72 8.34
CA LEU A 42 1.21 5.57 7.75
C LEU A 42 -0.21 5.10 8.08
N LEU A 43 -0.44 3.78 8.15
CA LEU A 43 -1.73 3.22 8.55
C LEU A 43 -2.08 3.53 10.01
N GLN A 44 -1.07 3.65 10.88
CA GLN A 44 -1.27 4.02 12.29
C GLN A 44 -1.65 5.48 12.49
N VAL A 45 -1.54 6.33 11.46
CA VAL A 45 -1.93 7.74 11.56
C VAL A 45 -3.46 7.88 11.67
N PHE A 46 -4.22 6.92 11.14
CA PHE A 46 -5.69 6.94 11.16
C PHE A 46 -6.26 5.58 11.59
N PRO A 47 -6.04 5.17 12.86
CA PRO A 47 -6.40 3.83 13.32
C PRO A 47 -7.92 3.58 13.37
N GLU A 48 -8.71 4.66 13.46
CA GLU A 48 -10.17 4.61 13.50
C GLU A 48 -10.82 4.81 12.13
N ALA A 49 -10.03 4.90 11.05
CA ALA A 49 -10.60 5.09 9.72
C ALA A 49 -11.42 3.85 9.31
N ASP A 50 -12.68 4.06 8.95
CA ASP A 50 -13.49 3.02 8.35
C ASP A 50 -12.91 2.67 6.97
N LEU A 51 -12.40 1.45 6.83
CA LEU A 51 -11.84 0.95 5.57
C LEU A 51 -12.93 0.73 4.50
N GLY A 52 -14.20 0.76 4.88
CA GLY A 52 -15.33 0.39 4.04
C GLY A 52 -15.35 -1.10 3.75
N GLU A 53 -16.34 -1.58 3.01
CA GLU A 53 -16.55 -3.02 2.80
C GLU A 53 -15.71 -3.60 1.64
N VAL A 54 -15.27 -2.78 0.69
CA VAL A 54 -14.64 -3.25 -0.54
C VAL A 54 -13.13 -3.01 -0.53
N LEU A 55 -12.39 -4.10 -0.72
CA LEU A 55 -10.95 -4.11 -0.93
C LEU A 55 -10.65 -4.45 -2.39
N VAL A 56 -9.80 -3.66 -3.03
CA VAL A 56 -9.38 -3.85 -4.42
C VAL A 56 -7.95 -4.38 -4.45
N VAL A 57 -7.71 -5.42 -5.24
CA VAL A 57 -6.40 -5.95 -5.56
C VAL A 57 -5.99 -5.48 -6.95
N ASP A 58 -4.77 -4.97 -7.08
CA ASP A 58 -4.22 -4.51 -8.35
C ASP A 58 -2.72 -4.80 -8.47
N GLY A 59 -2.28 -5.05 -9.70
CA GLY A 59 -0.88 -5.29 -10.08
C GLY A 59 -0.28 -4.07 -10.75
N LYS A 60 0.84 -3.58 -10.23
CA LYS A 60 1.51 -2.37 -10.74
C LYS A 60 2.92 -2.64 -11.23
N HIS A 61 3.24 -2.03 -12.37
CA HIS A 61 4.57 -2.08 -12.97
C HIS A 61 5.21 -0.69 -12.95
N LEU A 62 6.12 -0.47 -11.99
CA LEU A 62 6.90 0.75 -11.89
C LEU A 62 8.13 0.62 -12.79
N ARG A 63 8.19 1.39 -13.88
CA ARG A 63 9.21 1.24 -14.96
C ARG A 63 10.66 1.59 -14.57
N GLY A 64 10.90 2.03 -13.34
CA GLY A 64 12.22 2.48 -12.90
C GLY A 64 12.71 3.72 -13.68
N SER A 65 14.02 3.96 -13.62
CA SER A 65 14.65 5.05 -14.37
C SER A 65 15.24 4.52 -15.68
N GLY A 66 14.95 5.17 -16.81
CA GLY A 66 15.54 4.79 -18.11
C GLY A 66 17.08 4.91 -18.18
N LYS A 67 17.71 5.57 -17.20
CA LYS A 67 19.18 5.74 -17.08
C LYS A 67 19.83 4.75 -16.10
N GLY A 68 19.11 3.70 -15.67
CA GLY A 68 19.67 2.59 -14.89
C GLY A 68 19.92 2.83 -13.38
N LYS A 69 19.55 3.99 -12.83
CA LYS A 69 19.72 4.30 -11.39
C LYS A 69 18.63 3.71 -10.49
N SER A 70 17.52 3.27 -11.06
CA SER A 70 16.42 2.63 -10.35
C SER A 70 15.85 1.52 -11.21
N ALA A 71 15.83 0.29 -10.69
CA ALA A 71 15.29 -0.87 -11.38
C ALA A 71 13.78 -0.77 -11.57
N GLN A 72 13.25 -1.50 -12.56
CA GLN A 72 11.82 -1.75 -12.66
C GLN A 72 11.37 -2.58 -11.45
N VAL A 73 10.20 -2.25 -10.90
CA VAL A 73 9.60 -3.00 -9.78
C VAL A 73 8.19 -3.40 -10.17
N LYS A 74 7.87 -4.68 -9.95
CA LYS A 74 6.50 -5.19 -10.00
C LYS A 74 5.94 -5.23 -8.59
N LEU A 75 4.72 -4.77 -8.42
CA LEU A 75 4.04 -4.70 -7.14
C LEU A 75 2.65 -5.33 -7.27
N VAL A 76 2.17 -5.89 -6.18
CA VAL A 76 0.75 -6.13 -5.96
C VAL A 76 0.31 -5.33 -4.73
N GLU A 77 -0.88 -4.77 -4.78
CA GLU A 77 -1.44 -3.97 -3.68
C GLU A 77 -2.84 -4.41 -3.29
N VAL A 78 -3.21 -4.12 -2.05
CA VAL A 78 -4.59 -4.12 -1.56
C VAL A 78 -4.97 -2.70 -1.18
N LEU A 79 -6.04 -2.19 -1.78
CA LEU A 79 -6.55 -0.85 -1.61
C LEU A 79 -7.93 -0.88 -0.95
N ALA A 80 -8.12 -0.08 0.10
CA ALA A 80 -9.44 0.23 0.62
C ALA A 80 -10.14 1.19 -0.34
N LEU A 81 -11.19 0.71 -1.03
CA LEU A 81 -11.85 1.49 -2.07
C LEU A 81 -12.49 2.76 -1.51
N HIS A 82 -13.10 2.67 -0.32
CA HIS A 82 -13.77 3.79 0.34
C HIS A 82 -12.81 4.95 0.65
N LEU A 83 -11.59 4.62 1.07
CA LEU A 83 -10.57 5.61 1.47
C LEU A 83 -9.61 5.99 0.35
N HIS A 84 -9.72 5.36 -0.84
CA HIS A 84 -8.75 5.48 -1.93
C HIS A 84 -7.30 5.30 -1.44
N THR A 85 -7.08 4.38 -0.50
CA THR A 85 -5.82 4.24 0.21
C THR A 85 -5.30 2.81 0.14
N THR A 86 -4.04 2.65 -0.25
CA THR A 86 -3.34 1.36 -0.24
C THR A 86 -3.08 0.91 1.19
N LEU A 87 -3.68 -0.20 1.59
CA LEU A 87 -3.52 -0.80 2.92
C LEU A 87 -2.23 -1.60 3.01
N ALA A 88 -1.92 -2.37 1.99
CA ALA A 88 -0.70 -3.17 1.94
C ALA A 88 -0.22 -3.29 0.49
N GLN A 89 1.10 -3.39 0.32
CA GLN A 89 1.72 -3.65 -0.98
C GLN A 89 2.90 -4.61 -0.80
N ALA A 90 3.19 -5.42 -1.80
CA ALA A 90 4.29 -6.36 -1.82
C ALA A 90 4.97 -6.35 -3.19
N ARG A 91 6.28 -6.60 -3.23
CA ARG A 91 6.98 -6.81 -4.50
C ARG A 91 6.61 -8.18 -5.06
N ALA A 92 6.34 -8.21 -6.35
CA ALA A 92 6.01 -9.42 -7.08
C ALA A 92 7.13 -9.78 -8.07
N GLU A 93 8.32 -10.09 -7.56
CA GLU A 93 9.47 -10.50 -8.36
C GLU A 93 9.32 -11.96 -8.82
N GLY A 94 8.33 -12.23 -9.68
CA GLY A 94 8.03 -13.55 -10.22
C GLY A 94 6.52 -13.80 -10.29
N ARG A 95 5.96 -14.31 -9.18
CA ARG A 95 4.56 -14.74 -9.07
C ARG A 95 3.72 -13.75 -8.26
N GLU A 96 2.88 -12.97 -8.95
CA GLU A 96 2.01 -11.98 -8.32
C GLU A 96 1.01 -12.61 -7.33
N ASP A 97 0.55 -13.82 -7.62
CA ASP A 97 -0.38 -14.56 -6.76
C ASP A 97 0.23 -14.94 -5.40
N GLN A 98 1.50 -15.32 -5.36
CA GLN A 98 2.21 -15.61 -4.11
C GLN A 98 2.40 -14.34 -3.28
N ALA A 99 2.84 -13.25 -3.92
CA ALA A 99 3.00 -11.96 -3.25
C ALA A 99 1.66 -11.46 -2.67
N LEU A 100 0.56 -11.72 -3.37
CA LEU A 100 -0.78 -11.37 -2.90
C LEU A 100 -1.21 -12.22 -1.70
N LEU A 101 -0.96 -13.53 -1.71
CA LEU A 101 -1.27 -14.41 -0.58
C LEU A 101 -0.53 -13.97 0.70
N GLU A 102 0.76 -13.64 0.59
CA GLU A 102 1.56 -13.09 1.70
C GLU A 102 0.99 -11.77 2.22
N LEU A 103 0.53 -10.91 1.31
CA LEU A 103 -0.06 -9.62 1.62
C LEU A 103 -1.40 -9.79 2.36
N LEU A 104 -2.26 -10.73 1.94
CA LEU A 104 -3.48 -11.10 2.67
C LEU A 104 -3.17 -11.74 4.03
N ASP A 105 -2.04 -12.43 4.18
CA ASP A 105 -1.59 -12.93 5.47
C ASP A 105 -1.19 -11.81 6.43
N ARG A 106 -0.49 -10.79 5.93
CA ARG A 106 -0.14 -9.59 6.71
C ARG A 106 -1.35 -8.77 7.15
N LEU A 107 -2.40 -8.70 6.33
CA LEU A 107 -3.65 -8.04 6.72
C LEU A 107 -4.41 -8.81 7.82
N GLY A 108 -4.17 -10.11 7.96
CA GLY A 108 -4.79 -10.94 8.97
C GLY A 108 -6.30 -11.16 8.74
N ALA A 109 -6.94 -11.92 9.64
CA ALA A 109 -8.37 -12.20 9.55
C ALA A 109 -9.23 -10.93 9.77
N GLU A 110 -8.88 -10.12 10.77
CA GLU A 110 -9.62 -8.88 11.07
C GLU A 110 -9.58 -7.88 9.90
N GLY A 111 -8.50 -7.86 9.11
CA GLY A 111 -8.42 -7.02 7.91
C GLY A 111 -9.35 -7.42 6.77
N LEU A 112 -9.77 -8.69 6.70
CA LEU A 112 -10.65 -9.21 5.65
C LEU A 112 -12.08 -9.51 6.12
N LYS A 113 -12.31 -9.59 7.41
CA LYS A 113 -13.60 -10.00 7.97
C LYS A 113 -14.73 -9.08 7.52
N GLY A 114 -15.73 -9.66 6.88
CA GLY A 114 -16.88 -8.92 6.34
C GLY A 114 -16.56 -8.06 5.12
N LYS A 115 -15.35 -8.15 4.56
CA LYS A 115 -14.94 -7.39 3.37
C LYS A 115 -15.15 -8.21 2.10
N VAL A 116 -15.42 -7.49 1.00
CA VAL A 116 -15.44 -8.03 -0.36
C VAL A 116 -14.11 -7.70 -1.02
N VAL A 117 -13.38 -8.73 -1.44
CA VAL A 117 -12.12 -8.61 -2.18
C VAL A 117 -12.42 -8.71 -3.67
N VAL A 118 -12.04 -7.69 -4.42
CA VAL A 118 -12.24 -7.56 -5.86
C VAL A 118 -10.88 -7.40 -6.54
N GLY A 119 -10.66 -8.08 -7.65
CA GLY A 119 -9.46 -7.93 -8.47
C GLY A 119 -9.79 -8.20 -9.93
N ASP A 120 -8.83 -7.93 -10.82
CA ASP A 120 -8.96 -8.32 -12.21
C ASP A 120 -8.96 -9.85 -12.41
N ALA A 121 -9.23 -10.30 -13.63
CA ALA A 121 -9.27 -11.72 -13.97
C ALA A 121 -7.92 -12.43 -13.76
N GLY A 122 -6.81 -11.68 -13.79
CA GLY A 122 -5.47 -12.15 -13.48
C GLY A 122 -5.31 -12.58 -12.02
N TYR A 123 -6.22 -12.20 -11.12
CA TYR A 123 -6.24 -12.63 -9.71
C TYR A 123 -7.25 -13.74 -9.39
N LEU A 124 -7.94 -14.30 -10.39
CA LEU A 124 -8.94 -15.36 -10.20
C LEU A 124 -8.30 -16.74 -9.97
N TYR A 125 -7.64 -16.92 -8.82
CA TYR A 125 -7.05 -18.19 -8.41
C TYR A 125 -7.88 -18.88 -7.31
N PRO A 126 -8.16 -20.19 -7.42
CA PRO A 126 -8.91 -20.91 -6.40
C PRO A 126 -8.30 -20.82 -5.00
N GLU A 127 -6.97 -20.88 -4.90
CA GLU A 127 -6.24 -20.75 -3.64
C GLU A 127 -6.44 -19.37 -3.00
N LEU A 128 -6.42 -18.31 -3.81
CA LEU A 128 -6.66 -16.95 -3.34
C LEU A 128 -8.09 -16.78 -2.81
N ALA A 129 -9.09 -17.23 -3.57
CA ALA A 129 -10.49 -17.17 -3.16
C ALA A 129 -10.71 -17.96 -1.85
N GLY A 130 -10.11 -19.15 -1.74
CA GLY A 130 -10.13 -19.96 -0.52
C GLY A 130 -9.51 -19.23 0.67
N LYS A 131 -8.38 -18.56 0.47
CA LYS A 131 -7.70 -17.77 1.52
C LYS A 131 -8.55 -16.59 2.00
N VAL A 132 -9.21 -15.88 1.09
CA VAL A 132 -10.12 -14.77 1.41
C VAL A 132 -11.29 -15.27 2.26
N VAL A 133 -11.94 -16.36 1.84
CA VAL A 133 -13.06 -16.97 2.56
C VAL A 133 -12.62 -17.49 3.93
N GLN A 134 -11.46 -18.15 4.01
CA GLN A 134 -10.89 -18.65 5.28
C GLN A 134 -10.68 -17.52 6.31
N LYS A 135 -10.37 -16.31 5.83
CA LYS A 135 -10.19 -15.11 6.67
C LYS A 135 -11.48 -14.33 6.94
N GLY A 136 -12.64 -14.84 6.48
CA GLY A 136 -13.95 -14.23 6.72
C GLY A 136 -14.33 -13.12 5.73
N GLY A 137 -13.58 -12.97 4.64
CA GLY A 137 -13.95 -12.12 3.51
C GLY A 137 -14.78 -12.89 2.48
N ARG A 138 -15.16 -12.21 1.40
CA ARG A 138 -15.85 -12.78 0.24
C ARG A 138 -15.21 -12.28 -1.05
N THR A 139 -15.34 -13.03 -2.14
CA THR A 139 -15.02 -12.55 -3.48
C THR A 139 -16.32 -12.28 -4.24
N SER A 140 -16.26 -11.60 -5.40
CA SER A 140 -17.45 -11.32 -6.22
C SER A 140 -18.20 -12.58 -6.71
N LEU A 141 -17.64 -13.77 -6.52
CA LEU A 141 -18.18 -15.07 -6.91
C LEU A 141 -18.81 -15.88 -5.76
N SER A 142 -18.80 -15.37 -4.51
CA SER A 142 -19.21 -16.09 -3.29
C SER A 142 -20.14 -15.30 -2.37
#